data_AF-A0A1H3XVL5-F1
#
_entry.id   AF-A0A1H3XVL5-F1
#
_cell.length_a   1.000
_cell.length_b   1.000
_cell.length_c   1.000
_cell.angle_alpha   90.00
_cell.angle_beta   90.00
_cell.angle_gamma   90.00
#
_symmetry.space_group_name_H-M   'P 1'
#
loop_
_entity.id
_entity.type
_entity.pdbx_description
1 polymer ?
#
loop_
_entity_poly.entity_id
_entity_poly.type
_entity_poly.pdbx_seq_one_letter_code
_entity_poly.pdbx_strand_id
1 'polypeptide(L)' 'MNNLEDLEQKIEEMRIYMYSLYHHDPLDDELIEASQTLDRLLNELSASNRTFNCE' A
#
# COMPACT_ATOMS: atom_id res chain seq x y z
N MET A 1 -4.13 1.76 19.60
CA MET A 1 -3.44 1.54 18.32
C MET A 1 -4.37 2.11 17.26
N ASN A 2 -3.96 3.18 16.58
CA ASN A 2 -4.81 3.85 15.61
C ASN A 2 -4.87 2.99 14.35
N ASN A 3 -6.07 2.59 13.93
CA ASN A 3 -6.26 1.83 12.68
C ASN A 3 -5.62 2.50 11.45
N LEU A 4 -5.41 3.83 11.51
CA LEU A 4 -4.72 4.61 10.50
C LEU A 4 -3.19 4.38 10.49
N GLU A 5 -2.55 4.38 11.66
CA GLU A 5 -1.11 4.13 11.79
C GLU A 5 -0.76 2.72 11.32
N ASP A 6 -1.59 1.73 11.65
CA ASP A 6 -1.41 0.34 11.19
C ASP A 6 -1.55 0.23 9.66
N LEU A 7 -2.42 1.04 9.06
CA LEU A 7 -2.61 1.08 7.60
C LEU A 7 -1.43 1.75 6.90
N GLU A 8 -0.92 2.85 7.45
CA GLU A 8 0.29 3.54 6.97
C GLU A 8 1.52 2.62 7.04
N GLN A 9 1.68 1.87 8.14
CA GLN A 9 2.76 0.91 8.27
C GLN A 9 2.68 -0.20 7.20
N LYS A 10 1.48 -0.77 6.96
CA LYS A 10 1.27 -1.77 5.91
C LYS A 10 1.58 -1.23 4.52
N ILE A 11 1.25 0.02 4.24
CA ILE A 11 1.59 0.69 2.98
C ILE A 11 3.10 0.80 2.82
N GLU A 12 3.83 1.21 3.86
CA GLU A 12 5.29 1.31 3.84
C GLU A 12 5.95 -0.04 3.59
N GLU A 13 5.53 -1.07 4.33
CA GLU A 13 6.05 -2.45 4.17
C GLU A 13 5.80 -2.98 2.75
N MET A 14 4.60 -2.77 2.22
CA MET A 14 4.25 -3.20 0.85
C MET A 14 5.05 -2.43 -0.21
N ARG A 15 5.29 -1.13 0.00
CA ARG A 15 6.10 -0.31 -0.92
C ARG A 15 7.55 -0.78 -0.98
N ILE A 16 8.15 -1.09 0.18
CA ILE A 16 9.51 -1.64 0.25
C ILE A 16 9.57 -3.00 -0.45
N TYR A 17 8.59 -3.88 -0.20
CA TYR A 17 8.53 -5.19 -0.84
C TYR A 17 8.42 -5.08 -2.36
N MET A 18 7.50 -4.26 -2.87
CA MET A 18 7.35 -4.01 -4.30
C MET A 18 8.66 -3.50 -4.94
N TYR A 19 9.37 -2.58 -4.28
CA TYR A 19 10.67 -2.11 -4.79
C TYR A 19 11.75 -3.17 -4.76
N SER A 20 11.74 -4.07 -3.77
CA SER A 20 12.67 -5.19 -3.72
C SER A 20 12.45 -6.16 -4.89
N LEU A 21 11.19 -6.43 -5.24
CA LEU A 21 10.81 -7.22 -6.42
C LEU A 21 11.27 -6.53 -7.71
N TYR A 22 10.95 -5.24 -7.88
CA TYR A 22 11.33 -4.49 -9.08
C TYR A 22 12.85 -4.44 -9.29
N HIS A 23 13.62 -4.33 -8.20
CA HIS A 23 15.07 -4.31 -8.25
C HIS A 23 15.68 -5.68 -8.59
N HIS A 24 14.98 -6.76 -8.22
CA HIS A 24 15.39 -8.12 -8.53
C HIS A 24 15.01 -8.51 -9.96
N ASP A 25 13.73 -8.41 -10.31
CA ASP A 25 13.22 -8.62 -11.67
C ASP A 25 12.01 -7.70 -11.94
N PRO A 26 12.14 -6.71 -12.83
CA PRO A 26 11.05 -5.80 -13.17
C PRO A 26 9.91 -6.45 -13.97
N LEU A 27 10.08 -7.69 -14.44
CA LEU A 27 9.06 -8.46 -15.16
C LEU A 27 8.45 -9.58 -14.30
N ASP A 28 8.76 -9.60 -13.00
CA ASP A 28 8.20 -10.58 -12.07
C ASP A 28 6.66 -10.45 -11.99
N ASP A 29 5.95 -11.57 -12.09
CA ASP A 29 4.49 -11.58 -11.92
C ASP A 29 4.12 -11.20 -10.46
N GLU A 30 4.96 -11.52 -9.48
CA GLU A 30 4.76 -11.11 -8.07
C GLU A 30 4.82 -9.59 -7.91
N LEU A 31 5.58 -8.87 -8.75
CA LEU A 31 5.62 -7.41 -8.74
C LEU A 31 4.24 -6.83 -9.08
N ILE A 32 3.53 -7.44 -10.02
CA ILE A 32 2.17 -7.02 -10.39
C ILE A 32 1.23 -7.23 -9.20
N GLU A 33 1.28 -8.37 -8.53
CA GLU A 33 0.45 -8.64 -7.35
C GLU A 33 0.75 -7.68 -6.20
N ALA A 34 2.03 -7.39 -5.94
CA ALA A 34 2.46 -6.42 -4.94
C ALA A 34 1.95 -5.00 -5.28
N SER A 35 2.02 -4.58 -6.55
CA SER A 35 1.53 -3.28 -6.99
C SER A 35 0.01 -3.12 -6.80
N GLN A 36 -0.77 -4.15 -7.15
CA GLN A 36 -2.22 -4.15 -6.95
C GLN A 36 -2.60 -4.13 -5.47
N THR A 37 -1.81 -4.81 -4.63
CA THR A 37 -2.02 -4.82 -3.18
C THR A 37 -1.73 -3.45 -2.58
N LEU A 38 -0.64 -2.80 -3.00
CA LEU A 38 -0.31 -1.43 -2.61
C LEU A 38 -1.43 -0.45 -3.02
N ASP A 39 -1.95 -0.56 -4.24
CA ASP A 39 -3.06 0.26 -4.72
C ASP A 39 -4.32 0.11 -3.85
N ARG A 40 -4.66 -1.11 -3.42
CA ARG A 40 -5.80 -1.34 -2.51
C ARG A 40 -5.60 -0.63 -1.17
N LEU A 41 -4.42 -0.76 -0.57
CA LEU A 41 -4.10 -0.12 0.72
C LEU A 41 -4.14 1.41 0.62
N LEU A 42 -3.62 1.98 -0.47
CA LEU A 42 -3.68 3.43 -0.73
C LEU A 42 -5.12 3.92 -0.91
N ASN A 43 -5.97 3.13 -1.57
CA ASN A 43 -7.39 3.44 -1.71
C ASN A 43 -8.13 3.37 -0.37
N GLU A 44 -7.83 2.38 0.47
CA GLU A 44 -8.34 2.30 1.84
C GLU A 44 -7.94 3.52 2.66
N LEU A 45 -6.66 3.95 2.58
CA LEU A 45 -6.17 5.14 3.26
C LEU A 45 -6.88 6.40 2.77
N SER A 46 -7.07 6.54 1.46
CA SER A 46 -7.82 7.64 0.87
C SER A 46 -9.27 7.67 1.36
N ALA A 47 -9.92 6.51 1.48
CA ALA A 47 -11.28 6.41 1.99
C ALA A 47 -11.37 6.78 3.47
N SER A 48 -10.43 6.32 4.30
CA SER A 48 -10.32 6.69 5.71
C SER A 48 -10.12 8.20 5.89
N ASN A 49 -9.25 8.82 5.08
CA ASN A 49 -9.00 10.27 5.11
C ASN A 49 -10.17 11.10 4.58
N ARG A 50 -10.95 10.59 3.61
CA ARG A 50 -12.18 11.26 3.15
C ARG A 50 -13.29 11.24 4.20
N THR A 51 -13.42 10.12 4.91
CA THR A 51 -14.41 9.98 5.99
C THR A 51 -14.11 10.97 7.13
N PHE A 52 -12.84 11.32 7.34
CA PHE A 52 -12.41 12.27 8.36
C PHE A 52 -12.60 13.76 7.97
N ASN A 53 -12.76 14.08 6.69
CA ASN A 53 -12.91 15.46 6.18
C ASN A 53 -14.36 15.85 5.87
N CYS A 54 -15.33 14.98 6.16
CA CYS A 54 -16.76 15.29 6.15
C CYS A 54 -17.28 15.49 7.58
N GLU A 55 -16.77 16.51 8.27
CA GLU A 55 -17.39 17.12 9.46
C GLU A 55 -17.35 18.65 9.34
#